data_AF-A0A2S9FL38-F1
#
_entry.id   AF-A0A2S9FL38-F1
#
_cell.length_a   1.000
_cell.length_b   1.000
_cell.length_c   1.000
_cell.angle_alpha   90.00
_cell.angle_beta   90.00
_cell.angle_gamma   90.00
#
_symmetry.space_group_name_H-M   'P 1'
#
loop_
_entity.id
_entity.type
_entity.pdbx_description
1 polymer ?
#
loop_
_entity_poly.entity_id
_entity_poly.type
_entity_poly.pdbx_seq_one_letter_code
_entity_poly.pdbx_strand_id
1 'polypeptide(L)'
;MSNTKPDLGTFGSFGRGVTPQQAADIEALGYGAVWVGGSPAAELDWVEPLLAATTTLQVATGIVNIWTAAAGPVAESFHRIETAHPGRFL
;
A
#
# COMPACT_ATOMS: atom_id res chain seq x y z
N MET A 1 -24.41 2.12 7.14
CA MET A 1 -23.46 3.14 6.65
C MET A 1 -22.09 2.52 6.74
N SER A 2 -21.44 2.22 5.62
CA SER A 2 -20.07 1.71 5.65
C SER A 2 -19.18 2.81 6.24
N ASN A 3 -18.41 2.48 7.27
CA ASN A 3 -17.45 3.39 7.85
C ASN A 3 -16.45 3.78 6.76
N THR A 4 -16.38 5.06 6.38
CA THR A 4 -15.49 5.55 5.31
C THR A 4 -14.03 5.60 5.71
N LYS A 5 -13.73 5.39 7.00
CA LYS A 5 -12.37 5.37 7.52
C LYS A 5 -11.77 3.96 7.39
N PRO A 6 -10.59 3.80 6.77
CA PRO A 6 -9.87 2.53 6.78
C PRO A 6 -9.46 2.15 8.22
N ASP A 7 -9.58 0.87 8.55
CA ASP A 7 -9.11 0.31 9.81
C ASP A 7 -7.63 -0.11 9.67
N LEU A 8 -6.75 0.80 10.10
CA LEU A 8 -5.30 0.66 9.98
C LEU A 8 -4.67 -0.09 11.17
N GLY A 9 -5.48 -0.58 12.10
CA GLY A 9 -5.02 -1.14 13.38
C GLY A 9 -4.40 -0.09 14.32
N THR A 10 -3.79 -0.59 15.40
CA THR A 10 -3.17 0.25 16.45
C THR A 10 -1.82 0.82 16.03
N PHE A 11 -1.04 0.05 15.28
CA PHE A 11 0.32 0.40 14.87
C PHE A 11 0.50 0.27 13.37
N GLY A 12 1.20 1.25 12.81
CA GLY A 12 1.66 1.26 11.43
C GLY A 12 3.19 1.35 11.36
N SER A 13 3.75 0.82 10.27
CA SER A 13 5.18 0.91 9.98
C SER A 13 5.44 1.90 8.84
N PHE A 14 6.55 2.63 8.90
CA PHE A 14 7.00 3.50 7.82
C PHE A 14 8.47 3.19 7.50
N GLY A 15 8.78 2.99 6.22
CA GLY A 15 10.13 2.67 5.79
C GLY A 15 10.35 2.87 4.30
N ARG A 16 11.58 2.62 3.82
CA ARG A 16 11.93 2.60 2.40
C ARG A 16 12.28 1.18 1.98
N GLY A 17 11.90 0.79 0.77
CA GLY A 17 12.33 -0.48 0.17
C GLY A 17 11.85 -1.72 0.94
N VAL A 18 10.57 -1.73 1.36
CA VAL A 18 9.96 -2.88 2.02
C VAL A 18 9.88 -4.04 1.04
N THR A 19 10.37 -5.21 1.43
CA THR A 19 10.29 -6.45 0.66
C THR A 19 9.02 -7.23 1.01
N PRO A 20 8.55 -8.17 0.17
CA PRO A 20 7.41 -9.02 0.48
C PRO A 20 7.56 -9.81 1.79
N GLN A 21 8.76 -10.32 2.08
CA GLN A 21 9.03 -11.00 3.35
C GLN A 21 8.89 -10.06 4.54
N GLN A 22 9.44 -8.83 4.43
CA GLN A 22 9.30 -7.84 5.49
C GLN A 22 7.83 -7.43 5.69
N ALA A 23 7.03 -7.35 4.63
CA ALA A 23 5.59 -7.09 4.76
C ALA A 23 4.88 -8.22 5.53
N ALA A 24 5.20 -9.49 5.23
CA ALA A 24 4.69 -10.63 5.99
C ALA A 24 5.13 -10.60 7.47
N ASP A 25 6.38 -10.24 7.74
CA ASP A 25 6.89 -10.12 9.11
C ASP A 25 6.21 -8.97 9.87
N ILE A 26 5.99 -7.82 9.22
CA ILE A 26 5.26 -6.67 9.77
C ILE A 26 3.82 -7.07 10.13
N GLU A 27 3.14 -7.79 9.24
CA GLU A 27 1.79 -8.33 9.51
C GLU A 27 1.80 -9.31 10.69
N ALA A 28 2.76 -10.24 10.74
CA ALA A 28 2.88 -11.23 11.81
C ALA A 28 3.15 -10.59 13.18
N LEU A 29 3.78 -9.41 13.21
CA LEU A 29 3.98 -8.62 14.42
C LEU A 29 2.74 -7.84 14.88
N GLY A 30 1.64 -7.89 14.11
CA GLY A 30 0.36 -7.27 14.46
C GLY A 30 0.20 -5.81 14.00
N TYR A 31 1.03 -5.35 13.07
CA TYR A 31 0.86 -4.04 12.44
C TYR A 31 -0.25 -4.11 11.40
N GLY A 32 -1.15 -3.12 11.38
CA GLY A 32 -2.28 -3.09 10.45
C GLY A 32 -1.94 -2.45 9.10
N ALA A 33 -0.89 -1.63 9.04
CA ALA A 33 -0.52 -0.93 7.82
C ALA A 33 0.99 -0.68 7.69
N VAL A 34 1.46 -0.59 6.44
CA VAL A 34 2.82 -0.18 6.09
C VAL A 34 2.80 0.95 5.04
N TRP A 35 3.52 2.03 5.32
CA TRP A 35 3.78 3.12 4.36
C TRP A 35 5.17 2.98 3.78
N VAL A 36 5.24 2.80 2.46
CA VAL A 36 6.53 2.72 1.76
C VAL A 36 6.85 4.09 1.17
N GLY A 37 7.89 4.70 1.74
CA GLY A 37 8.34 6.02 1.36
C GLY A 37 9.21 6.02 0.10
N GLY A 38 9.22 7.16 -0.60
CA GLY A 38 10.22 7.41 -1.66
C GLY A 38 9.72 7.99 -2.97
N SER A 39 8.46 8.42 -3.05
CA SER A 39 7.89 9.04 -4.26
C SER A 39 7.97 8.13 -5.49
N PRO A 40 7.27 6.98 -5.47
CA PRO A 40 7.34 6.01 -6.55
C PRO A 40 6.79 6.57 -7.87
N ALA A 41 7.14 5.92 -8.97
CA ALA A 41 6.52 6.14 -10.27
C ALA A 41 5.03 5.77 -10.26
N ALA A 42 4.28 6.29 -11.24
CA ALA A 42 2.83 6.11 -11.33
C ALA A 42 2.37 4.65 -11.46
N GLU A 43 3.23 3.77 -11.95
CA GLU A 43 2.92 2.35 -12.17
C GLU A 43 2.71 1.57 -10.87
N LEU A 44 3.32 2.00 -9.76
CA LEU A 44 3.15 1.39 -8.43
C LEU A 44 3.38 -0.14 -8.34
N ASP A 45 4.13 -0.73 -9.29
CA ASP A 45 4.35 -2.19 -9.42
C ASP A 45 4.98 -2.89 -8.19
N TRP A 46 5.48 -2.11 -7.24
CA TRP A 46 6.02 -2.63 -5.98
C TRP A 46 4.91 -3.01 -4.99
N VAL A 47 3.67 -2.57 -5.20
CA VAL A 47 2.56 -2.74 -4.26
C VAL A 47 2.01 -4.16 -4.30
N GLU A 48 1.71 -4.70 -5.49
CA GLU A 48 1.10 -6.04 -5.62
C GLU A 48 1.95 -7.14 -4.98
N PRO A 49 3.29 -7.17 -5.11
CA PRO A 49 4.12 -8.16 -4.40
C PRO A 49 4.00 -8.11 -2.88
N LEU A 50 3.81 -6.93 -2.27
CA LEU A 50 3.63 -6.81 -0.81
C LEU A 50 2.25 -7.30 -0.38
N LEU A 51 1.22 -6.93 -1.13
CA LEU A 51 -0.15 -7.34 -0.86
C LEU A 51 -0.37 -8.85 -1.09
N ALA A 52 0.30 -9.43 -2.09
CA ALA A 52 0.27 -10.87 -2.35
C ALA A 52 0.93 -11.71 -1.25
N ALA A 53 1.92 -11.15 -0.54
CA ALA A 53 2.62 -11.84 0.55
C ALA A 53 1.92 -11.72 1.92
N THR A 54 0.80 -11.00 1.99
CA THR A 54 0.08 -10.69 3.23
C THR A 54 -1.41 -10.94 3.07
N THR A 55 -2.14 -11.05 4.17
CA THR A 55 -3.57 -11.43 4.16
C THR A 55 -4.52 -10.29 4.53
N THR A 56 -4.07 -9.39 5.39
CA THR A 56 -4.84 -8.32 6.02
C THR A 56 -4.14 -6.97 5.98
N LEU A 57 -2.80 -6.96 5.89
CA LEU A 57 -1.99 -5.75 5.93
C LEU A 57 -2.44 -4.76 4.84
N GLN A 58 -2.65 -3.50 5.22
CA GLN A 58 -2.86 -2.41 4.27
C GLN A 58 -1.52 -1.82 3.84
N VAL A 59 -1.32 -1.64 2.54
CA VAL A 59 -0.10 -1.06 1.96
C VAL A 59 -0.43 0.34 1.46
N ALA A 60 0.41 1.31 1.82
CA ALA A 60 0.20 2.70 1.51
C ALA A 60 1.44 3.34 0.88
N THR A 61 1.24 4.33 0.02
CA THR A 61 2.35 5.14 -0.49
C THR A 61 2.75 6.24 0.50
N GLY A 62 4.05 6.54 0.61
CA GLY A 62 4.57 7.64 1.44
C GLY A 62 5.53 8.58 0.70
N ILE A 63 5.14 9.27 -0.38
CA ILE A 63 3.82 9.48 -0.98
C ILE A 63 3.98 9.58 -2.50
N VAL A 64 2.93 9.35 -3.30
CA VAL A 64 2.97 9.68 -4.74
C VAL A 64 3.15 11.19 -4.95
N ASN A 65 4.10 11.57 -5.81
CA ASN A 65 4.40 12.97 -6.12
C ASN A 65 3.66 13.44 -7.38
N ILE A 66 2.72 14.37 -7.22
CA ILE A 66 1.88 14.91 -8.30
C ILE A 66 2.68 15.62 -9.43
N TRP A 67 3.90 16.07 -9.14
CA TRP A 67 4.75 16.72 -10.15
C TRP A 67 5.46 15.74 -11.07
N THR A 68 5.62 14.49 -10.64
CA THR A 68 6.39 13.46 -11.37
C THR A 68 5.53 12.27 -11.80
N ALA A 69 4.34 12.11 -11.21
CA ALA A 69 3.40 11.04 -11.53
C ALA A 69 2.07 11.67 -11.98
N ALA A 70 1.71 11.46 -13.25
CA ALA A 70 0.48 11.98 -13.82
C ALA A 70 -0.76 11.31 -13.20
N ALA A 71 -1.82 12.08 -12.98
CA ALA A 71 -3.01 11.61 -12.28
C ALA A 71 -3.73 10.42 -12.97
N GLY A 72 -3.78 10.41 -14.31
CA GLY A 72 -4.41 9.32 -15.08
C GLY A 72 -3.75 7.96 -14.81
N PRO A 73 -2.44 7.81 -15.08
CA PRO A 73 -1.71 6.59 -14.78
C PRO A 73 -1.78 6.16 -13.30
N VAL A 74 -1.70 7.11 -12.36
CA VAL A 74 -1.85 6.78 -10.92
C VAL A 74 -3.23 6.21 -10.62
N ALA A 75 -4.29 6.76 -11.22
CA ALA A 75 -5.66 6.26 -11.05
C ALA A 75 -5.84 4.86 -11.67
N GLU A 76 -5.25 4.62 -12.84
CA GLU A 76 -5.26 3.29 -13.48
C GLU A 76 -4.57 2.25 -12.58
N SER A 77 -3.39 2.56 -12.05
CA SER A 77 -2.68 1.70 -11.11
C SER A 77 -3.47 1.47 -9.82
N PHE A 78 -4.06 2.51 -9.23
CA PHE A 78 -4.91 2.38 -8.05
C PHE A 78 -6.08 1.41 -8.30
N HIS A 79 -6.82 1.58 -9.39
CA HIS A 79 -7.95 0.71 -9.70
C HIS A 79 -7.52 -0.73 -10.03
N ARG A 80 -6.36 -0.91 -10.68
CA ARG A 80 -5.75 -2.23 -10.93
C ARG A 80 -5.46 -2.94 -9.61
N ILE A 81 -4.76 -2.27 -8.69
CA ILE A 81 -4.39 -2.82 -7.39
C ILE A 81 -5.63 -3.10 -6.54
N GLU A 82 -6.57 -2.16 -6.48
CA GLU A 82 -7.82 -2.31 -5.71
C GLU A 82 -8.67 -3.48 -6.24
N THR A 83 -8.67 -3.72 -7.55
CA THR A 83 -9.36 -4.89 -8.13
C THR A 83 -8.70 -6.21 -7.71
N ALA A 84 -7.36 -6.25 -7.65
CA ALA A 84 -6.61 -7.45 -7.27
C ALA A 84 -6.57 -7.69 -5.75
N HIS A 85 -6.59 -6.62 -4.95
CA HIS A 85 -6.45 -6.63 -3.50
C HIS A 85 -7.44 -5.66 -2.83
N PRO A 86 -8.76 -5.97 -2.86
CA PRO A 86 -9.80 -5.02 -2.45
C PRO A 86 -9.64 -4.51 -1.02
N GLY A 87 -9.70 -3.19 -0.84
CA GLY A 87 -9.67 -2.50 0.44
C GLY A 87 -8.31 -2.51 1.15
N ARG A 88 -7.23 -2.89 0.46
CA ARG A 88 -5.89 -3.04 1.06
C ARG A 88 -4.84 -2.08 0.54
N PHE A 89 -5.17 -1.23 -0.43
CA PHE A 89 -4.27 -0.20 -0.96
C PHE A 89 -4.74 1.22 -0.64
N LEU A 90 -3.80 2.10 -0.29
CA LEU A 90 -4.02 3.48 0.16
C LEU A 90 -3.07 4.49 -0.50
#